data_AF-A0A8D8BLW4-F1
#
_entry.id   AF-A0A8D8BLW4-F1
#
_cell.length_a   1.000
_cell.length_b   1.000
_cell.length_c   1.000
_cell.angle_alpha   90.00
_cell.angle_beta   90.00
_cell.angle_gamma   90.00
#
_symmetry.space_group_name_H-M   'P 1'
#
loop_
_entity.id
_entity.type
_entity.pdbx_description
1 polymer ?
#
loop_
_entity_poly.entity_id
_entity_poly.type
_entity_poly.pdbx_seq_one_letter_code
_entity_poly.pdbx_strand_id
1 'polypeptide(L)'
;KYFSTCRNWYQGAICGKTATVLYECFPGYMELAGQRGCPAVAPIDNVFGTLGLVKAKTTQDYSDISKLRQEIEGAGSYTFFAPSNDAWDLLEAEVRNALVSNVNIELYNALHYHMVNKRLLTKDLKNGMTATSMYNDLSLHINHYSNGVVTVNCARIIHGNQVATNGVVHVIDRVITAVGSTIQDMIEVEDDLSTLSTVATDSGLIDKLGEPGHFTLFAP
;
A
#
# COMPACT_ATOMS: atom_id res chain seq x y z
N LYS A 1 2.66 -10.58 7.99
CA LYS A 1 1.71 -11.68 7.71
C LYS A 1 1.54 -11.83 6.19
N TYR A 2 1.33 -13.06 5.70
CA TYR A 2 1.02 -13.34 4.30
C TYR A 2 -0.40 -13.88 4.25
N PHE A 3 -1.23 -13.33 3.37
CA PHE A 3 -2.59 -13.80 3.18
C PHE A 3 -2.73 -14.36 1.77
N SER A 4 -3.31 -15.54 1.68
CA SER A 4 -3.56 -16.23 0.43
C SER A 4 -4.88 -16.96 0.53
N THR A 5 -5.54 -17.20 -0.61
CA THR A 5 -6.68 -18.12 -0.63
C THR A 5 -6.20 -19.54 -0.31
N CYS A 6 -7.11 -20.39 0.18
CA CYS A 6 -6.80 -21.79 0.51
C CYS A 6 -6.28 -22.60 -0.69
N ARG A 7 -6.43 -22.11 -1.94
CA ARG A 7 -5.96 -22.78 -3.15
C ARG A 7 -4.46 -22.62 -3.42
N ASN A 8 -3.86 -21.54 -2.91
CA ASN A 8 -2.52 -21.10 -3.31
C ASN A 8 -1.48 -21.23 -2.20
N TRP A 9 -1.86 -21.71 -1.02
CA TRP A 9 -0.92 -21.87 0.09
C TRP A 9 -0.07 -23.14 -0.09
N TYR A 10 1.24 -22.97 -0.11
CA TYR A 10 2.21 -24.06 -0.03
C TYR A 10 2.87 -24.01 1.35
N GLN A 11 2.78 -25.10 2.11
CA GLN A 11 3.52 -25.26 3.35
C GLN A 11 5.02 -25.12 3.06
N GLY A 12 5.65 -24.09 3.60
CA GLY A 12 7.07 -23.81 3.38
C GLY A 12 7.65 -22.89 4.46
N ALA A 13 8.97 -22.86 4.54
CA ALA A 13 9.68 -21.86 5.33
C ALA A 13 9.71 -20.53 4.56
N ILE A 14 9.39 -19.43 5.24
CA ILE A 14 9.55 -18.07 4.68
C ILE A 14 10.83 -17.50 5.29
N CYS A 15 11.81 -17.17 4.45
CA CYS A 15 13.13 -16.70 4.88
C CYS A 15 13.80 -17.64 5.91
N GLY A 16 13.70 -18.95 5.70
CA GLY A 16 14.28 -19.97 6.60
C GLY A 16 13.52 -20.19 7.91
N LYS A 17 12.42 -19.47 8.17
CA LYS A 17 11.58 -19.64 9.37
C LYS A 17 10.28 -20.37 9.02
N THR A 18 9.88 -21.32 9.87
CA THR A 18 8.61 -22.04 9.74
C THR A 18 7.43 -21.09 9.97
N ALA A 19 6.46 -21.08 9.07
CA ALA A 19 5.26 -20.26 9.21
C ALA A 19 4.17 -21.00 10.01
N THR A 20 3.50 -20.31 10.93
CA THR A 20 2.25 -20.78 11.54
C THR A 20 1.09 -20.38 10.63
N VAL A 21 0.19 -21.33 10.35
CA VAL A 21 -0.98 -21.10 9.49
C VAL A 21 -2.20 -20.81 10.36
N LEU A 22 -2.80 -19.65 10.16
CA LEU A 22 -4.10 -19.28 10.73
C LEU A 22 -5.15 -19.30 9.62
N TYR A 23 -6.26 -20.00 9.85
CA TYR A 23 -7.40 -19.98 8.93
C TYR A 23 -8.40 -18.94 9.40
N GLU A 24 -8.79 -18.06 8.49
CA GLU A 24 -9.85 -17.08 8.72
C GLU A 24 -10.72 -16.97 7.45
N CYS A 25 -11.93 -16.44 7.60
CA CYS A 25 -12.76 -16.10 6.46
C CYS A 25 -12.08 -15.06 5.58
N PHE A 26 -12.21 -15.23 4.27
CA PHE A 26 -11.79 -14.21 3.32
C PHE A 26 -12.59 -12.92 3.61
N PRO A 27 -12.01 -11.72 3.48
CA PRO A 27 -12.76 -10.50 3.72
C PRO A 27 -14.00 -10.44 2.82
N GLY A 28 -15.15 -10.10 3.42
CA GLY A 28 -16.47 -10.19 2.78
C GLY A 28 -17.14 -11.57 2.86
N TYR A 29 -16.55 -12.59 3.49
CA TYR A 29 -17.19 -13.88 3.77
C TYR A 29 -17.39 -14.07 5.27
N MET A 30 -18.46 -14.79 5.64
CA MET A 30 -18.87 -14.97 7.03
C MET A 30 -19.17 -16.44 7.31
N GLU A 31 -18.90 -16.85 8.56
CA GLU A 31 -19.31 -18.15 9.09
C GLU A 31 -20.83 -18.16 9.30
N LEU A 32 -21.44 -19.33 9.08
CA LEU A 32 -22.84 -19.58 9.42
C LEU A 32 -22.90 -20.69 10.47
N ALA A 33 -23.71 -20.48 11.51
CA ALA A 33 -23.90 -21.47 12.56
C ALA A 33 -24.33 -22.82 11.99
N GLY A 34 -23.59 -23.88 12.32
CA GLY A 34 -23.85 -25.23 11.83
C GLY A 34 -23.31 -25.55 10.44
N GLN A 35 -22.60 -24.63 9.77
CA GLN A 35 -21.95 -24.88 8.48
C GLN A 35 -20.42 -24.78 8.59
N ARG A 36 -19.71 -25.54 7.75
CA ARG A 36 -18.24 -25.57 7.73
C ARG A 36 -17.70 -24.44 6.85
N GLY A 37 -16.72 -23.71 7.36
CA GLY A 37 -16.06 -22.63 6.63
C GLY A 37 -16.90 -21.36 6.59
N CYS A 38 -16.76 -20.58 5.53
CA CYS A 38 -17.38 -19.25 5.39
C CYS A 38 -18.32 -19.23 4.18
N PRO A 39 -19.50 -19.85 4.27
CA PRO A 39 -20.43 -20.01 3.14
C PRO A 39 -21.26 -18.75 2.85
N ALA A 40 -21.40 -17.83 3.81
CA ALA A 40 -22.11 -16.58 3.61
C ALA A 40 -21.19 -15.50 3.02
N VAL A 41 -21.77 -14.63 2.19
CA VAL A 41 -21.09 -13.46 1.62
C VAL A 41 -21.75 -12.21 2.20
N ALA A 42 -20.93 -11.32 2.76
CA ALA A 42 -21.37 -10.00 3.19
C ALA A 42 -21.75 -9.17 1.94
N PRO A 43 -22.82 -8.37 2.00
CA PRO A 43 -23.15 -7.43 0.94
C PRO A 43 -21.94 -6.53 0.62
N ILE A 44 -21.74 -6.26 -0.67
CA ILE A 44 -20.71 -5.30 -1.10
C ILE A 44 -21.12 -3.92 -0.59
N ASP A 45 -20.18 -3.19 -0.01
CA ASP A 45 -20.35 -1.82 0.46
C ASP A 45 -19.57 -0.85 -0.44
N ASN A 46 -19.73 0.45 -0.24
CA ASN A 46 -18.84 1.46 -0.83
C ASN A 46 -17.41 1.33 -0.30
N VAL A 47 -16.47 2.10 -0.86
CA VAL A 47 -15.06 2.04 -0.48
C VAL A 47 -14.87 2.31 1.02
N PHE A 48 -15.59 3.27 1.60
CA PHE A 48 -15.51 3.57 3.05
C PHE A 48 -15.96 2.38 3.92
N GLY A 49 -17.11 1.78 3.63
CA GLY A 49 -17.59 0.59 4.35
C GLY A 49 -16.68 -0.62 4.17
N THR A 50 -16.10 -0.77 2.97
CA THR A 50 -15.16 -1.84 2.65
C THR A 50 -13.88 -1.75 3.50
N LEU A 51 -13.41 -0.55 3.89
CA LEU A 51 -12.29 -0.40 4.83
C LEU A 51 -12.53 -1.14 6.16
N GLY A 52 -13.77 -1.09 6.67
CA GLY A 52 -14.18 -1.83 7.86
C GLY A 52 -14.18 -3.34 7.66
N LEU A 53 -14.69 -3.81 6.51
CA LEU A 53 -14.73 -5.24 6.15
C LEU A 53 -13.34 -5.86 6.05
N VAL A 54 -12.34 -5.07 5.62
CA VAL A 54 -10.94 -5.51 5.49
C VAL A 54 -10.11 -5.24 6.75
N LYS A 55 -10.76 -4.85 7.86
CA LYS A 55 -10.15 -4.54 9.16
C LYS A 55 -9.13 -3.37 9.14
N ALA A 56 -9.17 -2.50 8.12
CA ALA A 56 -8.35 -1.29 8.02
C ALA A 56 -9.00 -0.12 8.77
N LYS A 57 -9.32 -0.34 10.06
CA LYS A 57 -10.10 0.57 10.89
C LYS A 57 -9.42 1.92 11.07
N THR A 58 -8.10 1.96 11.28
CA THR A 58 -7.37 3.24 11.43
C THR A 58 -7.48 4.10 10.16
N THR A 59 -7.39 3.48 8.98
CA THR A 59 -7.59 4.18 7.70
C THR A 59 -9.03 4.63 7.52
N GLN A 60 -10.00 3.84 7.98
CA GLN A 60 -11.42 4.20 7.98
C GLN A 60 -11.67 5.44 8.86
N ASP A 61 -11.19 5.42 10.11
CA ASP A 61 -11.32 6.53 11.05
C ASP A 61 -10.64 7.80 10.51
N TYR A 62 -9.45 7.67 9.92
CA TYR A 62 -8.75 8.78 9.27
C TYR A 62 -9.47 9.34 8.06
N SER A 63 -10.16 8.49 7.28
CA SER A 63 -11.00 8.93 6.16
C SER A 63 -12.24 9.70 6.64
N ASP A 64 -12.78 9.35 7.81
CA ASP A 64 -13.93 10.04 8.42
C ASP A 64 -13.54 11.44 8.89
N ILE A 65 -12.44 11.57 9.65
CA ILE A 65 -12.00 12.87 10.20
C ILE A 65 -11.37 13.81 9.17
N SER A 66 -10.87 13.30 8.03
CA SER A 66 -10.26 14.12 6.97
C SER A 66 -11.26 14.67 5.94
N LYS A 67 -12.57 14.40 6.11
CA LYS A 67 -13.65 14.67 5.14
C LYS A 67 -13.59 13.85 3.84
N LEU A 68 -12.67 12.89 3.74
CA LEU A 68 -12.59 11.99 2.58
C LEU A 68 -13.81 11.07 2.47
N ARG A 69 -14.43 10.71 3.60
CA ARG A 69 -15.58 9.80 3.65
C ARG A 69 -16.67 10.13 2.63
N GLN A 70 -17.09 11.38 2.54
CA GLN A 70 -18.20 11.78 1.66
C GLN A 70 -17.90 11.50 0.19
N GLU A 71 -16.63 11.63 -0.21
CA GLU A 71 -16.16 11.36 -1.56
C GLU A 71 -16.15 9.85 -1.84
N ILE A 72 -15.58 9.04 -0.94
CA ILE A 72 -15.47 7.59 -1.13
C ILE A 72 -16.73 6.79 -0.77
N GLU A 73 -17.76 7.43 -0.21
CA GLU A 73 -19.14 6.92 -0.17
C GLU A 73 -19.93 7.29 -1.45
N GLY A 74 -19.51 8.35 -2.13
CA GLY A 74 -20.18 8.94 -3.28
C GLY A 74 -19.97 8.20 -4.60
N ALA A 75 -20.47 8.82 -5.68
CA ALA A 75 -20.34 8.30 -7.03
C ALA A 75 -18.90 8.43 -7.54
N GLY A 76 -18.35 7.35 -8.09
CA GLY A 76 -17.00 7.32 -8.61
C GLY A 76 -16.51 5.90 -8.82
N SER A 77 -15.26 5.76 -9.24
CA SER A 77 -14.59 4.47 -9.40
C SER A 77 -13.18 4.59 -8.86
N TYR A 78 -12.99 4.20 -7.60
CA TYR A 78 -11.74 4.41 -6.88
C TYR A 78 -10.94 3.12 -6.71
N THR A 79 -9.62 3.25 -6.63
CA THR A 79 -8.75 2.25 -6.01
C THR A 79 -8.15 2.86 -4.78
N PHE A 80 -8.33 2.23 -3.62
CA PHE A 80 -7.73 2.67 -2.37
C PHE A 80 -6.69 1.65 -1.90
N PHE A 81 -5.41 2.04 -1.91
CA PHE A 81 -4.33 1.32 -1.26
C PHE A 81 -4.32 1.64 0.24
N ALA A 82 -5.24 1.03 1.00
CA ALA A 82 -5.46 1.34 2.41
C ALA A 82 -4.34 0.78 3.30
N PRO A 83 -3.60 1.60 4.07
CA PRO A 83 -2.67 1.08 5.06
C PRO A 83 -3.40 0.24 6.11
N SER A 84 -2.80 -0.89 6.50
CA SER A 84 -3.28 -1.68 7.63
C SER A 84 -3.10 -0.93 8.96
N ASN A 85 -3.78 -1.37 10.03
CA ASN A 85 -3.59 -0.76 11.35
C ASN A 85 -2.12 -0.90 11.80
N ASP A 86 -1.51 -2.07 11.58
CA ASP A 86 -0.08 -2.32 11.83
C ASP A 86 0.81 -1.34 11.05
N ALA A 87 0.42 -0.94 9.83
CA ALA A 87 1.17 0.04 9.03
C ALA A 87 1.17 1.44 9.66
N TRP A 88 0.04 1.87 10.23
CA TRP A 88 -0.07 3.14 10.95
C TRP A 88 0.67 3.13 12.28
N ASP A 89 0.76 1.97 12.95
CA ASP A 89 1.49 1.83 14.20
C ASP A 89 3.01 1.74 13.99
N LEU A 90 3.45 1.33 12.80
CA LEU A 90 4.86 1.35 12.38
C LEU A 90 5.33 2.74 11.94
N LEU A 91 4.41 3.68 11.69
CA LEU A 91 4.77 5.05 11.34
C LEU A 91 5.32 5.77 12.57
N GLU A 92 6.38 6.55 12.40
CA GLU A 92 6.97 7.36 13.48
C GLU A 92 5.89 8.26 14.12
N ALA A 93 5.93 8.34 15.45
CA ALA A 93 4.87 9.03 16.20
C ALA A 93 4.79 10.51 15.83
N GLU A 94 5.94 11.15 15.60
CA GLU A 94 6.07 12.54 15.16
C GLU A 94 5.37 12.76 13.81
N VAL A 95 5.64 11.89 12.82
CA VAL A 95 5.03 11.96 11.49
C VAL A 95 3.53 11.70 11.56
N ARG A 96 3.11 10.67 12.31
CA ARG A 96 1.70 10.37 12.54
C ARG A 96 0.98 11.54 13.20
N ASN A 97 1.59 12.15 14.21
CA ASN A 97 1.05 13.31 14.93
C ASN A 97 0.93 14.54 14.02
N ALA A 98 1.91 14.77 13.16
CA ALA A 98 1.85 15.84 12.16
C ALA A 98 0.63 15.68 11.25
N LEU A 99 0.39 14.48 10.72
CA LEU A 99 -0.77 14.18 9.88
C LEU A 99 -2.11 14.44 10.61
N VAL A 100 -2.27 13.91 11.83
CA VAL A 100 -3.54 14.05 12.58
C VAL A 100 -3.73 15.44 13.17
N SER A 101 -2.67 16.24 13.31
CA SER A 101 -2.80 17.64 13.76
C SER A 101 -3.43 18.54 12.70
N ASN A 102 -3.29 18.18 11.41
CA ASN A 102 -3.84 18.93 10.29
C ASN A 102 -4.69 18.03 9.39
N VAL A 103 -5.80 17.54 9.94
CA VAL A 103 -6.66 16.53 9.28
C VAL A 103 -7.24 16.98 7.94
N ASN A 104 -7.52 18.27 7.77
CA ASN A 104 -8.19 18.79 6.58
C ASN A 104 -7.25 18.95 5.38
N ILE A 105 -5.93 18.97 5.61
CA ILE A 105 -4.93 19.22 4.57
C ILE A 105 -3.97 18.03 4.51
N GLU A 106 -3.15 17.84 5.55
CA GLU A 106 -2.08 16.85 5.52
C GLU A 106 -2.62 15.43 5.48
N LEU A 107 -3.55 15.08 6.37
CA LEU A 107 -4.16 13.75 6.37
C LEU A 107 -5.00 13.51 5.11
N TYR A 108 -5.77 14.50 4.67
CA TYR A 108 -6.56 14.40 3.44
C TYR A 108 -5.66 14.15 2.22
N ASN A 109 -4.58 14.91 2.07
CA ASN A 109 -3.60 14.77 0.99
C ASN A 109 -2.87 13.43 1.05
N ALA A 110 -2.45 13.01 2.25
CA ALA A 110 -1.81 11.72 2.45
C ALA A 110 -2.73 10.57 2.03
N LEU A 111 -4.01 10.60 2.42
CA LEU A 111 -4.97 9.57 2.00
C LEU A 111 -5.27 9.62 0.48
N HIS A 112 -5.32 10.82 -0.12
CA HIS A 112 -5.44 10.97 -1.58
C HIS A 112 -4.27 10.39 -2.34
N TYR A 113 -3.06 10.49 -1.78
CA TYR A 113 -1.88 9.86 -2.35
C TYR A 113 -2.01 8.33 -2.39
N HIS A 114 -2.73 7.74 -1.44
CA HIS A 114 -3.03 6.31 -1.42
C HIS A 114 -4.18 5.90 -2.37
N MET A 115 -4.75 6.84 -3.12
CA MET A 115 -5.92 6.60 -3.96
C MET A 115 -5.64 6.86 -5.44
N VAL A 116 -6.36 6.14 -6.30
CA VAL A 116 -6.39 6.32 -7.75
C VAL A 116 -7.83 6.46 -8.20
N ASN A 117 -8.12 7.43 -9.09
CA ASN A 117 -9.46 7.69 -9.60
C ASN A 117 -9.88 6.73 -10.74
N LYS A 118 -9.54 5.45 -10.60
CA LYS A 118 -9.98 4.33 -11.45
C LYS A 118 -9.93 3.04 -10.62
N ARG A 119 -10.78 2.07 -10.95
CA ARG A 119 -10.69 0.71 -10.38
C ARG A 119 -9.55 -0.09 -11.04
N LEU A 120 -8.57 -0.50 -10.23
CA LEU A 120 -7.40 -1.30 -10.62
C LEU A 120 -7.36 -2.56 -9.75
N LEU A 121 -7.53 -3.74 -10.35
CA LEU A 121 -7.36 -5.01 -9.66
C LEU A 121 -5.88 -5.43 -9.68
N THR A 122 -5.46 -6.38 -8.84
CA THR A 122 -4.06 -6.84 -8.82
C THR A 122 -3.57 -7.40 -10.16
N LYS A 123 -4.49 -7.90 -11.01
CA LYS A 123 -4.18 -8.32 -12.39
C LYS A 123 -3.84 -7.15 -13.33
N ASP A 124 -4.33 -5.95 -13.02
CA ASP A 124 -4.09 -4.72 -13.79
C ASP A 124 -2.79 -4.04 -13.32
N LEU A 125 -2.31 -4.36 -12.11
CA LEU A 125 -1.06 -3.92 -11.51
C LEU A 125 0.13 -4.69 -12.10
N LYS A 126 0.66 -4.20 -13.24
CA LYS A 126 1.80 -4.77 -13.95
C LYS A 126 3.14 -4.37 -13.32
N ASN A 127 4.17 -5.18 -13.53
CA ASN A 127 5.50 -4.85 -13.04
C ASN A 127 6.08 -3.59 -13.72
N GLY A 128 6.62 -2.66 -12.94
CA GLY A 128 7.24 -1.43 -13.43
C GLY A 128 6.26 -0.38 -13.93
N MET A 129 4.95 -0.55 -13.72
CA MET A 129 3.98 0.49 -14.11
C MET A 129 3.92 1.61 -13.07
N THR A 130 3.52 2.79 -13.52
CA THR A 130 3.11 3.88 -12.63
C THR A 130 1.60 4.08 -12.71
N ALA A 131 0.99 4.41 -11.58
CA ALA A 131 -0.40 4.86 -11.50
C ALA A 131 -0.43 6.30 -10.99
N THR A 132 -1.32 7.12 -11.54
CA THR A 132 -1.51 8.51 -11.08
C THR A 132 -2.37 8.51 -9.82
N SER A 133 -1.83 9.00 -8.71
CA SER A 133 -2.59 9.17 -7.48
C SER A 133 -3.59 10.32 -7.59
N MET A 134 -4.54 10.39 -6.66
CA MET A 134 -5.50 11.50 -6.57
C MET A 134 -4.93 12.75 -5.88
N TYR A 135 -3.66 12.72 -5.47
CA TYR A 135 -2.96 13.86 -4.88
C TYR A 135 -1.93 14.43 -5.86
N ASN A 136 -2.19 15.64 -6.38
CA ASN A 136 -1.27 16.38 -7.28
C ASN A 136 -0.72 15.55 -8.46
N ASP A 137 -1.50 14.59 -8.96
CA ASP A 137 -1.10 13.64 -10.01
C ASP A 137 0.24 12.92 -9.73
N LEU A 138 0.62 12.81 -8.45
CA LEU A 138 1.87 12.17 -8.05
C LEU A 138 1.83 10.69 -8.40
N SER A 139 2.99 10.17 -8.82
CA SER A 139 3.10 8.79 -9.28
C SER A 139 3.14 7.80 -8.11
N LEU A 140 2.45 6.68 -8.30
CA LEU A 140 2.53 5.46 -7.50
C LEU A 140 3.29 4.42 -8.30
N HIS A 141 4.41 3.93 -7.76
CA HIS A 141 5.28 2.95 -8.40
C HIS A 141 4.83 1.53 -8.06
N ILE A 142 4.43 0.78 -9.08
CA ILE A 142 3.88 -0.57 -8.92
C ILE A 142 4.90 -1.60 -9.39
N ASN A 143 5.18 -2.61 -8.55
CA ASN A 143 5.96 -3.78 -8.93
C ASN A 143 5.16 -5.06 -8.70
N HIS A 144 5.32 -6.01 -9.62
CA HIS A 144 4.66 -7.31 -9.55
C HIS A 144 5.69 -8.40 -9.82
N TYR A 145 5.98 -9.17 -8.78
CA TYR A 145 7.02 -10.18 -8.79
C TYR A 145 6.47 -11.54 -9.21
N SER A 146 7.32 -12.40 -9.76
CA SER A 146 6.94 -13.74 -10.23
C SER A 146 6.40 -14.67 -9.14
N ASN A 147 6.71 -14.39 -7.87
CA ASN A 147 6.16 -15.09 -6.71
C ASN A 147 4.74 -14.64 -6.33
N GLY A 148 4.13 -13.73 -7.11
CA GLY A 148 2.78 -13.21 -6.88
C GLY A 148 2.71 -12.04 -5.90
N VAL A 149 3.84 -11.58 -5.36
CA VAL A 149 3.87 -10.37 -4.52
C VAL A 149 3.66 -9.14 -5.40
N VAL A 150 2.76 -8.26 -4.96
CA VAL A 150 2.51 -6.95 -5.58
C VAL A 150 2.83 -5.87 -4.56
N THR A 151 3.54 -4.83 -4.99
CA THR A 151 3.92 -3.70 -4.15
C THR A 151 3.56 -2.36 -4.78
N VAL A 152 3.21 -1.38 -3.96
CA VAL A 152 3.01 0.03 -4.31
C VAL A 152 3.99 0.86 -3.49
N ASN A 153 4.90 1.60 -4.12
CA ASN A 153 6.02 2.29 -3.46
C ASN A 153 6.73 1.40 -2.43
N CYS A 154 7.01 0.15 -2.81
CA CYS A 154 7.58 -0.89 -1.96
C CYS A 154 6.72 -1.35 -0.76
N ALA A 155 5.54 -0.76 -0.52
CA ALA A 155 4.54 -1.29 0.41
C ALA A 155 3.82 -2.48 -0.24
N ARG A 156 3.82 -3.64 0.41
CA ARG A 156 3.24 -4.86 -0.14
C ARG A 156 1.74 -4.89 0.09
N ILE A 157 0.99 -5.29 -0.93
CA ILE A 157 -0.44 -5.58 -0.81
C ILE A 157 -0.61 -6.88 -0.01
N ILE A 158 -1.19 -6.77 1.18
CA ILE A 158 -1.48 -7.91 2.07
C ILE A 158 -2.85 -8.53 1.79
N HIS A 159 -3.87 -7.70 1.52
CA HIS A 159 -5.20 -8.16 1.11
C HIS A 159 -5.61 -7.40 -0.15
N GLY A 160 -5.52 -8.06 -1.30
CA GLY A 160 -5.90 -7.45 -2.58
C GLY A 160 -7.35 -7.74 -2.98
N ASN A 161 -7.85 -6.95 -3.93
CA ASN A 161 -9.08 -7.15 -4.69
C ASN A 161 -10.36 -7.15 -3.84
N GLN A 162 -10.44 -6.29 -2.83
CA GLN A 162 -11.64 -6.15 -2.01
C GLN A 162 -12.62 -5.22 -2.74
N VAL A 163 -13.56 -5.84 -3.46
CA VAL A 163 -14.47 -5.12 -4.36
C VAL A 163 -15.45 -4.29 -3.52
N ALA A 164 -15.60 -3.03 -3.91
CA ALA A 164 -16.58 -2.10 -3.38
C ALA A 164 -17.59 -1.71 -4.48
N THR A 165 -18.73 -1.13 -4.11
CA THR A 165 -19.75 -0.69 -5.06
C THR A 165 -19.25 0.42 -6.00
N ASN A 166 -18.37 1.28 -5.50
CA ASN A 166 -17.75 2.40 -6.22
C ASN A 166 -16.22 2.26 -6.34
N GLY A 167 -15.68 1.04 -6.28
CA GLY A 167 -14.23 0.86 -6.41
C GLY A 167 -13.65 -0.49 -5.99
N VAL A 168 -12.41 -0.45 -5.51
CA VAL A 168 -11.69 -1.58 -4.93
C VAL A 168 -10.74 -1.09 -3.84
N VAL A 169 -10.62 -1.87 -2.76
CA VAL A 169 -9.65 -1.67 -1.69
C VAL A 169 -8.55 -2.73 -1.79
N HIS A 170 -7.30 -2.29 -1.64
CA HIS A 170 -6.14 -3.15 -1.43
C HIS A 170 -5.48 -2.75 -0.12
N VAL A 171 -5.40 -3.66 0.84
CA VAL A 171 -4.72 -3.36 2.10
C VAL A 171 -3.22 -3.49 1.91
N ILE A 172 -2.44 -2.49 2.32
CA ILE A 172 -0.97 -2.46 2.24
C ILE A 172 -0.30 -2.49 3.63
N ASP A 173 0.93 -2.97 3.70
CA ASP A 173 1.66 -3.15 4.98
C ASP A 173 2.46 -1.93 5.47
N ARG A 174 2.49 -0.83 4.72
CA ARG A 174 3.15 0.43 5.11
C ARG A 174 2.33 1.63 4.63
N VAL A 175 2.43 2.74 5.34
CA VAL A 175 1.94 4.05 4.84
C VAL A 175 2.92 4.51 3.77
N ILE A 176 2.42 4.86 2.58
CA ILE A 176 3.25 5.32 1.46
C ILE A 176 3.36 6.84 1.45
N THR A 177 4.53 7.32 1.04
CA THR A 177 4.84 8.75 0.89
C THR A 177 5.23 9.06 -0.54
N ALA A 178 5.06 10.32 -0.91
CA ALA A 178 5.45 10.81 -2.23
C ALA A 178 6.94 10.61 -2.45
N VAL A 179 7.29 10.00 -3.58
CA VAL A 179 8.68 9.85 -4.03
C VAL A 179 8.94 10.95 -5.05
N GLY A 180 9.82 11.89 -4.72
CA GLY A 180 10.20 13.00 -5.59
C GLY A 180 11.69 13.05 -5.94
N SER A 181 12.51 12.27 -5.22
CA SER A 181 13.98 12.29 -5.31
C SER A 181 14.50 11.08 -6.05
N THR A 182 15.58 11.27 -6.81
CA THR A 182 16.34 10.20 -7.46
C THR A 182 17.27 9.50 -6.46
N ILE A 183 17.91 8.41 -6.90
CA ILE A 183 18.93 7.74 -6.07
C ILE A 183 20.12 8.68 -5.85
N GLN A 184 20.50 9.46 -6.86
CA GLN A 184 21.52 10.49 -6.74
C GLN A 184 21.17 11.50 -5.64
N ASP A 185 19.99 12.11 -5.68
CA ASP A 185 19.57 13.12 -4.70
C ASP A 185 19.63 12.57 -3.27
N MET A 186 19.24 11.31 -3.07
CA MET A 186 19.29 10.66 -1.75
C MET A 186 20.73 10.48 -1.26
N ILE A 187 21.67 10.10 -2.13
CA ILE A 187 23.09 9.92 -1.78
C ILE A 187 23.75 11.26 -1.43
N GLU A 188 23.33 12.34 -2.09
CA GLU A 188 23.90 13.69 -1.88
C GLU A 188 23.38 14.38 -0.60
N VAL A 189 22.15 14.04 -0.16
CA VAL A 189 21.53 14.64 1.03
C VAL A 189 21.86 13.87 2.31
N GLU A 190 22.07 12.56 2.23
CA GLU A 190 22.26 11.72 3.40
C GLU A 190 23.72 11.76 3.88
N ASP A 191 23.94 12.30 5.08
CA ASP A 191 25.28 12.49 5.68
C ASP A 191 26.02 11.14 5.84
N ASP A 192 25.28 10.09 6.21
CA ASP A 192 25.81 8.73 6.38
C ASP A 192 26.35 8.13 5.07
N LEU A 193 25.91 8.64 3.90
CA LEU A 193 26.33 8.17 2.57
C LEU A 193 27.44 9.03 1.94
N SER A 194 28.01 9.99 2.67
CA SER A 194 29.05 10.91 2.17
C SER A 194 30.25 10.22 1.51
N THR A 195 30.68 9.06 2.03
CA THR A 195 31.77 8.27 1.42
C THR A 195 31.34 7.65 0.10
N LEU A 196 30.12 7.09 0.03
CA LEU A 196 29.56 6.57 -1.21
C LEU A 196 29.41 7.68 -2.25
N SER A 197 28.94 8.86 -1.86
CA SER A 197 28.79 10.03 -2.73
C SER A 197 30.11 10.40 -3.40
N THR A 198 31.19 10.47 -2.63
CA THR A 198 32.54 10.77 -3.13
C THR A 198 33.00 9.73 -4.16
N VAL A 199 32.93 8.44 -3.80
CA VAL A 199 33.37 7.35 -4.69
C VAL A 199 32.49 7.23 -5.94
N ALA A 200 31.18 7.42 -5.80
CA ALA A 200 30.24 7.40 -6.92
C ALA A 200 30.50 8.55 -7.91
N THR A 201 30.89 9.72 -7.39
CA THR A 201 31.28 10.88 -8.21
C THR A 201 32.58 10.61 -8.97
N ASP A 202 33.63 10.14 -8.27
CA ASP A 202 34.93 9.85 -8.88
C ASP A 202 34.85 8.75 -9.95
N SER A 203 33.93 7.79 -9.80
CA SER A 203 33.70 6.71 -10.75
C SER A 203 32.78 7.09 -11.93
N GLY A 204 32.16 8.27 -11.91
CA GLY A 204 31.15 8.68 -12.89
C GLY A 204 29.82 7.90 -12.79
N LEU A 205 29.60 7.18 -11.70
CA LEU A 205 28.37 6.42 -11.45
C LEU A 205 27.22 7.32 -11.00
N ILE A 206 27.54 8.45 -10.35
CA ILE A 206 26.54 9.33 -9.73
C ILE A 206 25.52 9.85 -10.77
N ASP A 207 25.98 10.27 -11.95
CA ASP A 207 25.12 10.77 -13.03
C ASP A 207 24.11 9.71 -13.48
N LYS A 208 24.55 8.45 -13.59
CA LYS A 208 23.69 7.32 -13.96
C LYS A 208 22.61 7.03 -12.91
N LEU A 209 22.85 7.37 -11.64
CA LEU A 209 21.89 7.20 -10.56
C LEU A 209 20.84 8.33 -10.52
N GLY A 210 21.07 9.43 -11.23
CA GLY A 210 20.09 10.50 -11.48
C GLY A 210 19.22 10.27 -12.73
N GLU A 211 19.65 9.41 -13.65
CA GLU A 211 18.90 9.13 -14.89
C GLU A 211 17.64 8.28 -14.64
N PRO A 212 16.58 8.44 -15.48
CA PRO A 212 15.39 7.59 -15.40
C PRO A 212 15.73 6.10 -15.57
N GLY A 213 15.40 5.30 -14.55
CA GLY A 213 15.61 3.86 -14.60
C GLY A 213 15.02 3.13 -13.41
N HIS A 214 14.99 1.80 -13.50
CA HIS A 214 14.60 0.92 -12.39
C HIS A 214 15.85 0.25 -11.84
N PHE A 215 16.43 0.86 -10.81
CA PHE A 215 17.65 0.40 -10.17
C PHE A 215 17.36 -0.09 -8.74
N THR A 216 18.25 -0.94 -8.24
CA THR A 216 18.29 -1.29 -6.82
C THR A 216 19.72 -1.10 -6.36
N LEU A 217 19.93 -0.08 -5.52
CA LEU A 217 21.23 0.22 -4.93
C LEU A 217 21.27 -0.34 -3.50
N PHE A 218 22.29 -1.15 -3.22
CA PHE A 218 22.63 -1.54 -1.85
C PHE A 218 23.72 -0.57 -1.36
N ALA A 219 23.30 0.53 -0.75
CA ALA A 219 24.21 1.55 -0.23
C ALA A 219 24.98 0.98 0.99
N PRO A 220 26.32 1.06 1.00
CA PRO A 220 27.17 0.54 2.08
C PRO A 220 27.18 1.42 3.33
#